data_AF-A0AAV9AGN5-F1
#
_entry.id   AF-A0AAV9AGN5-F1
#
_cell.length_a   1.000
_cell.length_b   1.000
_cell.length_c   1.000
_cell.angle_alpha   90.00
_cell.angle_beta   90.00
_cell.angle_gamma   90.00
#
_symmetry.space_group_name_H-M   'P 1'
#
loop_
_entity.id
_entity.type
_entity.pdbx_description
1 polymer ?
#
loop_
_entity_poly.entity_id
_entity_poly.type
_entity_poly.pdbx_seq_one_letter_code
_entity_poly.pdbx_strand_id
1 'polypeptide(L)'
;MLLGVTNLFFLKALKNMPHVVSVGSPPVKPPARSDSVRRTGPLNVENLKKFSPTGLLNAVRARRDGPLCLMTEHREAIWSSYAATTKPDTSVLNRLVDVGASLRVEESMTVVNNEILRRHFLELTTNFLAPFGPYLRATTPLEGVSPFVDPPPLPPFNGGEFLNSLSDRGLGKYLSKRMRPNWLDLYRRFLEGNNFMPWFRKRREAAEQEQHRLWRQARVVADIKTFISKMSELEVVDSFNAIQRHLLAEIQNEANTECSNIDRIWDLGKDIEEEKASLSTSLSSKESSEYARVLAPLLFFYDNMIIGHIYHPDIWGWVKGTE
;
A
#
# COMPACT_ATOMS: atom_id res chain seq x y z
N MET A 1 15.92 -0.10 26.60
CA MET A 1 16.34 -0.51 27.96
C MET A 1 15.10 -0.56 28.85
N LEU A 2 14.84 -1.67 29.51
CA LEU A 2 13.74 -1.83 30.46
C LEU A 2 14.37 -1.99 31.86
N LEU A 3 13.87 -1.24 32.84
CA LEU A 3 14.39 -1.25 34.21
C LEU A 3 13.25 -1.59 35.17
N GLY A 4 13.33 -2.75 35.81
CA GLY A 4 12.44 -3.13 36.90
C GLY A 4 12.95 -2.55 38.21
N VAL A 5 12.11 -1.82 38.94
CA VAL A 5 12.45 -1.27 40.26
C VAL A 5 11.31 -1.50 41.24
N THR A 6 11.65 -1.90 42.46
CA THR A 6 10.70 -2.02 43.59
C THR A 6 10.71 -0.78 44.47
N ASN A 7 11.83 -0.07 44.50
CA ASN A 7 12.00 1.14 45.28
C ASN A 7 11.49 2.37 44.50
N LEU A 8 10.41 3.00 45.00
CA LEU A 8 9.78 4.18 44.38
C LEU A 8 10.68 5.43 44.36
N PHE A 9 11.74 5.50 45.17
CA PHE A 9 12.72 6.61 45.12
C PHE A 9 13.45 6.69 43.76
N PHE A 10 13.48 5.61 42.99
CA PHE A 10 13.98 5.64 41.61
C PHE A 10 13.19 6.59 40.72
N LEU A 11 11.90 6.86 40.99
CA LEU A 11 11.13 7.86 40.25
C LEU A 11 11.65 9.30 40.49
N LYS A 12 12.29 9.55 41.64
CA LYS A 12 12.97 10.82 41.94
C LYS A 12 14.37 10.90 41.32
N ALA A 13 15.08 9.78 41.22
CA ALA A 13 16.39 9.73 40.58
C ALA A 13 16.29 9.77 39.05
N LEU A 14 15.24 9.15 38.50
CA LEU A 14 15.01 8.96 37.07
C LEU A 14 13.78 9.77 36.59
N LYS A 15 13.74 11.05 36.92
CA LYS A 15 12.60 11.94 36.61
C LYS A 15 12.28 12.04 35.11
N ASN A 16 13.28 11.81 34.26
CA ASN A 16 13.19 11.94 32.81
C ASN A 16 12.80 10.62 32.11
N MET A 17 12.49 9.55 32.85
CA MET A 17 12.07 8.30 32.23
C MET A 17 10.75 8.51 31.49
N PRO A 18 10.67 8.18 30.18
CA PRO A 18 9.54 8.59 29.35
C PRO A 18 8.26 7.79 29.63
N HIS A 19 8.39 6.56 30.12
CA HIS A 19 7.29 5.63 30.37
C HIS A 19 7.53 4.90 31.70
N VAL A 20 6.47 4.75 32.51
CA VAL A 20 6.49 4.04 33.78
C VAL A 20 5.24 3.18 33.88
N VAL A 21 5.42 1.90 34.24
CA VAL A 21 4.33 0.96 34.52
C VAL A 21 4.41 0.59 36.00
N SER A 22 3.31 0.77 36.72
CA SER A 22 3.16 0.39 38.12
C SER A 22 2.27 -0.84 38.21
N VAL A 23 2.78 -1.90 38.83
CA VAL A 23 2.06 -3.17 39.06
C VAL A 23 1.52 -3.15 40.49
N GLY A 24 0.55 -2.27 40.73
CA GLY A 24 -0.09 -2.10 42.03
C GLY A 24 -1.43 -2.83 42.14
N SER A 25 -2.22 -2.48 43.15
CA SER A 25 -3.59 -2.98 43.25
C SER A 25 -4.48 -2.34 42.18
N PRO A 26 -5.41 -3.10 41.56
CA PRO A 26 -6.34 -2.55 40.59
C PRO A 26 -7.23 -1.49 41.28
N PRO A 27 -7.65 -0.44 40.57
CA PRO A 27 -8.52 0.58 41.15
C PRO A 27 -9.83 -0.05 41.66
N VAL A 28 -10.16 0.20 42.93
CA VAL A 28 -11.36 -0.31 43.59
C VAL A 28 -12.60 0.16 42.81
N LYS A 29 -13.36 -0.78 42.27
CA LYS A 29 -14.67 -0.51 41.64
C LYS A 29 -15.62 -0.02 42.74
N PRO A 30 -16.31 1.13 42.61
CA PRO A 30 -17.35 1.49 43.56
C PRO A 30 -18.45 0.41 43.56
N PRO A 31 -19.05 0.08 44.71
CA PRO A 31 -20.06 -0.97 44.78
C PRO A 31 -21.22 -0.61 43.85
N ALA A 32 -21.52 -1.52 42.91
CA ALA A 32 -22.72 -1.41 42.09
C ALA A 32 -23.93 -1.39 43.02
N ARG A 33 -24.71 -0.31 42.98
CA ARG A 33 -26.02 -0.27 43.64
C ARG A 33 -26.83 -1.45 43.12
N SER A 34 -27.25 -2.31 44.03
CA SER A 34 -28.12 -3.45 43.78
C SER A 34 -29.49 -2.94 43.33
N ASP A 35 -29.74 -2.92 42.03
CA ASP A 35 -31.11 -2.92 41.50
C ASP A 35 -31.32 -4.22 40.72
N SER A 36 -32.12 -5.08 41.34
CA SER A 36 -32.61 -6.34 40.81
C SER A 36 -33.60 -6.10 39.68
N VAL A 37 -33.12 -5.97 38.44
CA VAL A 37 -33.93 -6.27 37.25
C VAL A 37 -33.02 -6.87 36.17
N ARG A 38 -33.31 -8.11 35.78
CA ARG A 38 -32.76 -8.75 34.57
C ARG A 38 -33.05 -7.86 33.36
N ARG A 39 -32.04 -7.15 32.87
CA ARG A 39 -32.00 -6.60 31.51
C ARG A 39 -30.62 -6.87 30.91
N THR A 40 -30.61 -7.68 29.86
CA THR A 40 -29.54 -7.75 28.88
C THR A 40 -29.40 -6.36 28.25
N GLY A 41 -28.43 -5.57 28.71
CA GLY A 41 -28.17 -4.20 28.30
C GLY A 41 -26.67 -3.86 28.40
N PRO A 42 -26.19 -2.83 27.68
CA PRO A 42 -24.79 -2.69 27.29
C PRO A 42 -23.86 -2.33 28.46
N LEU A 43 -22.60 -2.73 28.31
CA LEU A 43 -21.52 -2.58 29.29
C LEU A 43 -21.36 -1.12 29.75
N ASN A 44 -21.44 -0.90 31.05
CA ASN A 44 -21.04 0.36 31.70
C ASN A 44 -19.51 0.37 31.83
N VAL A 45 -18.82 0.86 30.80
CA VAL A 45 -17.37 1.02 30.74
C VAL A 45 -16.93 2.22 31.60
N GLU A 46 -17.01 2.11 32.92
CA GLU A 46 -16.66 3.21 33.84
C GLU A 46 -15.14 3.50 33.93
N ASN A 47 -14.29 2.69 33.29
CA ASN A 47 -12.89 3.06 33.01
C ASN A 47 -12.78 4.29 32.07
N LEU A 48 -13.90 4.73 31.49
CA LEU A 48 -14.04 6.00 30.78
C LEU A 48 -14.29 7.21 31.71
N LYS A 49 -14.31 7.06 33.05
CA LYS A 49 -14.34 8.22 33.97
C LYS A 49 -13.10 9.13 33.83
N LYS A 50 -12.05 8.69 33.13
CA LYS A 50 -10.96 9.56 32.62
C LYS A 50 -11.40 10.59 31.56
N PHE A 51 -12.63 10.52 31.06
CA PHE A 51 -13.21 11.41 30.04
C PHE A 51 -14.39 12.24 30.55
N SER A 52 -14.69 12.20 31.85
CA SER A 52 -15.53 13.19 32.53
C SER A 52 -14.74 14.51 32.72
N PRO A 53 -15.37 15.70 32.78
CA PRO A 53 -14.68 16.96 33.08
C PRO A 53 -13.75 16.86 34.32
N THR A 54 -14.17 16.12 35.34
CA THR A 54 -13.39 15.86 36.56
C THR A 54 -12.23 14.89 36.31
N GLY A 55 -12.41 13.91 35.43
CA GLY A 55 -11.36 12.96 35.00
C GLY A 55 -10.29 13.61 34.12
N LEU A 56 -10.69 14.58 33.29
CA LEU A 56 -9.77 15.42 32.51
C LEU A 56 -8.92 16.30 33.43
N LEU A 57 -9.51 16.94 34.46
CA LEU A 57 -8.76 17.72 35.45
C LEU A 57 -7.78 16.85 36.25
N ASN A 58 -8.21 15.66 36.66
CA ASN A 58 -7.33 14.69 37.35
C ASN A 58 -6.22 14.16 36.42
N ALA A 59 -6.49 13.97 35.13
CA ALA A 59 -5.48 13.59 34.14
C ALA A 59 -4.48 14.73 33.86
N VAL A 60 -4.92 15.99 33.90
CA VAL A 60 -4.04 17.18 33.78
C VAL A 60 -3.16 17.34 35.03
N ARG A 61 -3.72 17.15 36.23
CA ARG A 61 -2.93 17.13 37.48
C ARG A 61 -1.91 15.99 37.51
N ALA A 62 -2.34 14.77 37.18
CA ALA A 62 -1.43 13.61 37.09
C ALA A 62 -0.33 13.77 36.02
N ARG A 63 -0.57 14.58 34.97
CA ARG A 63 0.47 14.98 34.01
C ARG A 63 1.44 16.01 34.58
N ARG A 64 0.96 16.96 35.39
CA ARG A 64 1.80 17.97 36.07
C ARG A 64 2.70 17.34 37.14
N ASP A 65 2.20 16.34 37.84
CA ASP A 65 2.94 15.63 38.90
C ASP A 65 3.91 14.56 38.35
N GLY A 66 3.87 14.31 37.03
CA GLY A 66 4.76 13.36 36.37
C GLY A 66 4.60 11.93 36.92
N PRO A 67 5.61 11.06 36.79
CA PRO A 67 5.56 9.71 37.33
C PRO A 67 5.56 9.69 38.87
N LEU A 68 5.83 10.81 39.53
CA LEU A 68 5.84 10.91 41.00
C LEU A 68 4.45 10.74 41.61
N CYS A 69 3.37 10.91 40.84
CA CYS A 69 2.01 10.58 41.30
C CYS A 69 1.84 9.08 41.62
N LEU A 70 2.76 8.22 41.18
CA LEU A 70 2.81 6.80 41.52
C LEU A 70 3.52 6.53 42.85
N MET A 71 4.17 7.53 43.46
CA MET A 71 4.86 7.37 44.75
C MET A 71 3.89 7.37 45.93
N THR A 72 2.69 7.95 45.78
CA THR A 72 1.75 8.16 46.90
C THR A 72 0.80 6.98 47.13
N GLU A 73 0.57 6.14 46.11
CA GLU A 73 -0.36 5.02 46.17
C GLU A 73 0.19 3.82 45.40
N HIS A 74 0.09 2.62 45.99
CA HIS A 74 0.42 1.36 45.32
C HIS A 74 -0.72 0.94 44.37
N ARG A 75 -0.88 1.70 43.28
CA ARG A 75 -1.95 1.50 42.30
C ARG A 75 -1.41 0.96 40.98
N GLU A 76 -2.18 0.09 40.35
CA GLU A 76 -1.97 -0.28 38.96
C GLU A 76 -2.16 0.96 38.06
N ALA A 77 -1.12 1.31 37.30
CA ALA A 77 -1.13 2.50 36.46
C ALA A 77 -0.06 2.48 35.37
N ILE A 78 -0.33 3.21 34.28
CA ILE A 78 0.64 3.49 33.23
C ILE A 78 0.79 5.01 33.14
N TRP A 79 2.02 5.49 33.27
CA TRP A 79 2.40 6.86 33.01
C TRP A 79 3.25 6.93 31.74
N SER A 80 2.98 7.92 30.91
CA SER A 80 3.72 8.14 29.68
C SER A 80 3.79 9.63 29.36
N SER A 81 4.99 10.10 29.06
CA SER A 81 5.26 11.42 28.48
C SER A 81 4.76 11.54 27.04
N TYR A 82 4.36 10.43 26.41
CA TYR A 82 3.89 10.42 25.03
C TYR A 82 2.62 11.26 24.86
N ALA A 83 2.73 12.31 24.05
CA ALA A 83 1.59 13.08 23.58
C ALA A 83 0.93 12.34 22.41
N ALA A 84 -0.11 11.56 22.71
CA ALA A 84 -0.87 10.83 21.69
C ALA A 84 -1.47 11.79 20.66
N THR A 85 -1.17 11.57 19.38
CA THR A 85 -1.74 12.34 18.26
C THR A 85 -3.19 11.95 17.95
N THR A 86 -3.65 10.80 18.44
CA THR A 86 -5.03 10.32 18.31
C THR A 86 -5.86 10.59 19.57
N LYS A 87 -7.17 10.61 19.39
CA LYS A 87 -8.17 10.59 20.46
C LYS A 87 -8.59 9.14 20.72
N PRO A 88 -8.86 8.76 21.97
CA PRO A 88 -9.44 7.46 22.28
C PRO A 88 -10.77 7.25 21.57
N ASP A 89 -10.93 6.09 20.94
CA ASP A 89 -12.17 5.71 20.27
C ASP A 89 -13.10 4.99 21.24
N THR A 90 -13.94 5.75 21.93
CA THR A 90 -14.89 5.19 22.90
C THR A 90 -15.87 4.21 22.28
N SER A 91 -16.19 4.35 20.99
CA SER A 91 -17.07 3.43 20.28
C SER A 91 -16.45 2.03 20.14
N VAL A 92 -15.13 1.94 19.93
CA VAL A 92 -14.42 0.66 19.89
C VAL A 92 -14.31 0.07 21.29
N LEU A 93 -13.96 0.90 22.27
CA LEU A 93 -13.84 0.47 23.67
C LEU A 93 -15.15 -0.09 24.22
N ASN A 94 -16.28 0.52 23.87
CA ASN A 94 -17.61 0.07 24.30
C ASN A 94 -18.07 -1.24 23.64
N ARG A 95 -17.40 -1.68 22.56
CA ARG A 95 -17.68 -2.96 21.90
C ARG A 95 -16.83 -4.11 22.44
N LEU A 96 -15.78 -3.82 23.21
CA LEU A 96 -14.94 -4.86 23.80
C LEU A 96 -15.72 -5.59 24.90
N VAL A 97 -15.63 -6.92 24.91
CA VAL A 97 -16.32 -7.77 25.89
C VAL A 97 -15.40 -8.01 27.10
N ASP A 98 -15.93 -7.84 28.32
CA ASP A 98 -15.17 -7.96 29.57
C ASP A 98 -14.86 -9.43 29.90
N VAL A 99 -13.58 -9.80 29.94
CA VAL A 99 -13.13 -11.17 30.21
C VAL A 99 -13.48 -11.53 31.66
N GLY A 100 -14.63 -12.19 31.84
CA GLY A 100 -14.96 -12.84 33.10
C GLY A 100 -13.99 -13.99 33.39
N ALA A 101 -13.83 -14.34 34.67
CA ALA A 101 -12.83 -15.30 35.16
C ALA A 101 -13.03 -16.79 34.75
N SER A 102 -13.82 -17.09 33.71
CA SER A 102 -14.05 -18.45 33.23
C SER A 102 -13.24 -18.74 31.95
N LEU A 103 -12.31 -19.69 32.05
CA LEU A 103 -11.33 -20.06 31.01
C LEU A 103 -11.92 -20.35 29.61
N ARG A 104 -13.11 -20.96 29.51
CA ARG A 104 -13.73 -21.29 28.20
C ARG A 104 -14.38 -20.07 27.52
N VAL A 105 -14.89 -19.16 28.34
CA VAL A 105 -15.53 -17.91 27.91
C VAL A 105 -14.44 -16.89 27.55
N GLU A 106 -13.32 -16.92 28.27
CA GLU A 106 -12.12 -16.13 28.02
C GLU A 106 -11.55 -16.35 26.62
N GLU A 107 -11.32 -17.59 26.17
CA GLU A 107 -10.74 -17.85 24.86
C GLU A 107 -11.61 -17.32 23.71
N SER A 108 -12.91 -17.61 23.72
CA SER A 108 -13.84 -17.12 22.70
C SER A 108 -13.92 -15.58 22.67
N MET A 109 -13.86 -14.94 23.85
CA MET A 109 -13.96 -13.48 23.97
C MET A 109 -12.67 -12.76 23.57
N THR A 110 -11.50 -13.35 23.82
CA THR A 110 -10.23 -12.80 23.33
C THR A 110 -10.19 -12.77 21.80
N VAL A 111 -10.73 -13.79 21.12
CA VAL A 111 -10.83 -13.82 19.66
C VAL A 111 -11.71 -12.67 19.15
N VAL A 112 -12.87 -12.46 19.76
CA VAL A 112 -13.79 -11.36 19.39
C VAL A 112 -13.14 -9.99 19.63
N ASN A 113 -12.52 -9.77 20.78
CA ASN A 113 -11.83 -8.52 21.09
C ASN A 113 -10.66 -8.26 20.12
N ASN A 114 -9.86 -9.28 19.82
CA ASN A 114 -8.78 -9.19 18.85
C ASN A 114 -9.30 -8.79 17.47
N GLU A 115 -10.43 -9.35 17.04
CA GLU A 115 -11.03 -9.04 15.74
C GLU A 115 -11.56 -7.60 15.68
N ILE A 116 -12.19 -7.12 16.76
CA ILE A 116 -12.62 -5.71 16.88
C ILE A 116 -11.41 -4.77 16.78
N LEU A 117 -10.33 -5.08 17.50
CA LEU A 117 -9.12 -4.26 17.51
C LEU A 117 -8.39 -4.30 16.15
N ARG A 118 -8.26 -5.47 15.53
CA ARG A 118 -7.64 -5.62 14.20
C ARG A 118 -8.38 -4.79 13.16
N ARG A 119 -9.72 -4.86 13.12
CA ARG A 119 -10.52 -4.04 12.20
C ARG A 119 -10.34 -2.55 12.45
N HIS A 120 -10.35 -2.12 13.71
CA HIS A 120 -10.12 -0.72 14.07
C HIS A 120 -8.75 -0.21 13.60
N PHE A 121 -7.68 -0.94 13.89
CA PHE A 121 -6.32 -0.53 13.49
C PHE A 121 -6.10 -0.64 11.99
N LEU A 122 -6.72 -1.62 11.32
CA LEU A 122 -6.72 -1.73 9.86
C LEU A 122 -7.38 -0.49 9.24
N GLU A 123 -8.57 -0.11 9.69
CA GLU A 123 -9.27 1.08 9.20
C GLU A 123 -8.46 2.36 9.46
N LEU A 124 -7.92 2.53 10.67
CA LEU A 124 -7.04 3.66 11.00
C LEU A 124 -5.83 3.73 10.07
N THR A 125 -5.16 2.61 9.86
CA THR A 125 -3.95 2.53 9.03
C THR A 125 -4.28 2.79 7.57
N THR A 126 -5.33 2.18 7.03
CA THR A 126 -5.77 2.40 5.64
C THR A 126 -6.10 3.87 5.39
N ASN A 127 -6.84 4.51 6.31
CA ASN A 127 -7.15 5.93 6.18
C ASN A 127 -5.92 6.82 6.35
N PHE A 128 -5.00 6.46 7.25
CA PHE A 128 -3.74 7.18 7.44
C PHE A 128 -2.87 7.13 6.18
N LEU A 129 -2.82 5.98 5.49
CA LEU A 129 -2.02 5.79 4.29
C LEU A 129 -2.72 6.24 3.01
N ALA A 130 -4.03 6.50 3.03
CA ALA A 130 -4.81 6.90 1.86
C ALA A 130 -4.24 8.12 1.10
N PRO A 131 -3.68 9.17 1.74
CA PRO A 131 -3.09 10.31 1.03
C PRO A 131 -1.90 9.95 0.12
N PHE A 132 -1.23 8.82 0.34
CA PHE A 132 -0.14 8.35 -0.52
C PHE A 132 -0.64 7.68 -1.81
N GLY A 133 -1.93 7.35 -1.89
CA GLY A 133 -2.53 6.63 -3.01
C GLY A 133 -2.21 7.18 -4.40
N PRO A 134 -2.24 8.51 -4.64
CA PRO A 134 -1.90 9.08 -5.95
C PRO A 134 -0.48 8.75 -6.45
N TYR A 135 0.48 8.56 -5.54
CA TYR A 135 1.88 8.24 -5.88
C TYR A 135 2.11 6.73 -6.08
N LEU A 136 1.10 5.91 -5.79
CA LEU A 136 1.18 4.44 -5.73
C LEU A 136 0.09 3.79 -6.60
N ARG A 137 -0.48 4.54 -7.54
CA ARG A 137 -1.57 4.07 -8.40
C ARG A 137 -1.04 3.76 -9.80
N ALA A 138 -1.20 2.50 -10.20
CA ALA A 138 -1.00 2.09 -11.59
C ALA A 138 -1.96 2.83 -12.53
N THR A 139 -1.46 3.26 -13.68
CA THR A 139 -2.26 3.90 -14.72
C THR A 139 -2.53 2.91 -15.85
N THR A 140 -3.70 3.00 -16.48
CA THR A 140 -3.99 2.32 -17.75
C THR A 140 -3.75 3.28 -18.92
N PRO A 141 -3.52 2.78 -20.14
CA PRO A 141 -3.57 3.64 -21.33
C PRO A 141 -4.89 4.40 -21.38
N LEU A 142 -4.83 5.68 -21.72
CA LEU A 142 -6.04 6.48 -21.93
C LEU A 142 -6.75 6.01 -23.20
N GLU A 143 -8.08 6.08 -23.21
CA GLU A 143 -8.87 5.77 -24.41
C GLU A 143 -8.43 6.66 -25.58
N GLY A 144 -8.10 6.03 -26.71
CA GLY A 144 -7.62 6.72 -27.92
C GLY A 144 -6.11 6.98 -27.98
N VAL A 145 -5.34 6.67 -26.92
CA VAL A 145 -3.88 6.65 -26.96
C VAL A 145 -3.40 5.25 -27.33
N SER A 146 -2.35 5.17 -28.16
CA SER A 146 -1.72 3.90 -28.51
C SER A 146 -1.24 3.17 -27.25
N PRO A 147 -1.67 1.94 -26.98
CA PRO A 147 -1.20 1.18 -25.82
C PRO A 147 0.24 0.67 -25.99
N PHE A 148 0.81 0.82 -27.19
CA PHE A 148 2.15 0.36 -27.53
C PHE A 148 3.26 1.34 -27.15
N VAL A 149 2.92 2.55 -26.68
CA VAL A 149 3.91 3.44 -26.07
C VAL A 149 4.36 2.90 -24.71
N ASP A 150 5.48 3.41 -24.21
CA ASP A 150 5.98 3.06 -22.89
C ASP A 150 5.03 3.62 -21.80
N PRO A 151 4.71 2.83 -20.75
CA PRO A 151 3.86 3.30 -19.66
C PRO A 151 4.46 4.54 -18.98
N PRO A 152 3.66 5.58 -18.69
CA PRO A 152 4.17 6.79 -18.06
C PRO A 152 4.71 6.45 -16.66
N PRO A 153 5.83 7.06 -16.23
CA PRO A 153 6.37 6.79 -14.90
C PRO A 153 5.37 7.22 -13.82
N LEU A 154 5.37 6.49 -12.69
CA LEU A 154 4.56 6.90 -11.54
C LEU A 154 4.97 8.30 -11.05
N PRO A 155 4.03 9.09 -10.49
CA PRO A 155 4.34 10.43 -10.00
C PRO A 155 5.53 10.46 -9.03
N PRO A 156 6.45 11.45 -9.16
CA PRO A 156 7.53 11.61 -8.20
C PRO A 156 6.94 11.94 -6.82
N PHE A 157 7.62 11.48 -5.76
CA PHE A 157 7.20 11.76 -4.40
C PHE A 157 8.15 12.74 -3.73
N ASN A 158 7.62 13.87 -3.28
CA ASN A 158 8.34 14.85 -2.47
C ASN A 158 7.63 15.01 -1.11
N GLY A 159 8.34 14.74 -0.02
CA GLY A 159 7.76 14.78 1.33
C GLY A 159 7.31 16.18 1.76
N GLY A 160 8.02 17.24 1.35
CA GLY A 160 7.67 18.62 1.69
C GLY A 160 6.41 19.08 0.97
N GLU A 161 6.35 18.86 -0.34
CA GLU A 161 5.16 19.17 -1.15
C GLU A 161 3.95 18.36 -0.70
N PHE A 162 4.16 17.07 -0.38
CA PHE A 162 3.12 16.21 0.17
C PHE A 162 2.54 16.78 1.48
N LEU A 163 3.39 17.19 2.43
CA LEU A 163 2.94 17.75 3.70
C LEU A 163 2.20 19.08 3.51
N ASN A 164 2.66 19.94 2.60
CA ASN A 164 2.01 21.20 2.27
C ASN A 164 0.61 20.96 1.67
N SER A 165 0.52 20.13 0.63
CA SER A 165 -0.77 19.77 0.03
C SER A 165 -1.73 19.12 1.04
N LEU A 166 -1.21 18.26 1.92
CA LEU A 166 -2.03 17.61 2.94
C LEU A 166 -2.52 18.60 4.00
N SER A 167 -1.72 19.60 4.36
CA SER A 167 -2.12 20.69 5.25
C SER A 167 -3.27 21.51 4.65
N ASP A 168 -3.18 21.85 3.36
CA ASP A 168 -4.18 22.66 2.66
C ASP A 168 -5.49 21.89 2.46
N ARG A 169 -5.41 20.61 2.08
CA ARG A 169 -6.58 19.75 1.86
C ARG A 169 -7.25 19.33 3.17
N GLY A 170 -6.46 19.17 4.23
CA GLY A 170 -6.88 18.60 5.51
C GLY A 170 -7.10 17.09 5.49
N LEU A 171 -7.33 16.54 6.67
CA LEU A 171 -7.59 15.11 6.86
C LEU A 171 -8.96 14.69 6.30
N GLY A 172 -9.04 13.46 5.79
CA GLY A 172 -10.31 12.83 5.47
C GLY A 172 -11.26 12.78 6.68
N LYS A 173 -12.58 12.76 6.40
CA LYS A 173 -13.65 12.80 7.42
C LYS A 173 -13.44 11.78 8.53
N TYR A 174 -12.96 10.58 8.20
CA TYR A 174 -12.70 9.52 9.17
C TYR A 174 -11.63 9.91 10.22
N LEU A 175 -10.47 10.42 9.76
CA LEU A 175 -9.37 10.80 10.66
C LEU A 175 -9.63 12.11 11.39
N SER A 176 -10.29 13.08 10.74
CA SER A 176 -10.59 14.39 11.35
C SER A 176 -11.30 14.28 12.71
N LYS A 177 -12.21 13.30 12.86
CA LYS A 177 -12.94 13.04 14.12
C LYS A 177 -12.05 12.41 15.21
N ARG A 178 -10.98 11.73 14.80
CA ARG A 178 -10.16 10.85 15.65
C ARG A 178 -8.77 11.40 15.94
N MET A 179 -8.35 12.44 15.23
CA MET A 179 -7.03 13.05 15.38
C MET A 179 -7.09 14.31 16.23
N ARG A 180 -5.95 14.65 16.85
CA ARG A 180 -5.71 15.92 17.54
C ARG A 180 -5.20 16.98 16.56
N PRO A 181 -5.15 18.27 16.94
CA PRO A 181 -4.69 19.33 16.04
C PRO A 181 -3.25 19.16 15.53
N ASN A 182 -2.38 18.48 16.28
CA ASN A 182 -1.00 18.18 15.88
C ASN A 182 -0.88 16.97 14.94
N TRP A 183 -1.92 16.66 14.17
CA TRP A 183 -1.97 15.47 13.31
C TRP A 183 -0.92 15.49 12.19
N LEU A 184 -0.55 16.66 11.67
CA LEU A 184 0.43 16.78 10.58
C LEU A 184 1.82 16.30 11.02
N ASP A 185 2.14 16.46 12.30
CA ASP A 185 3.39 15.99 12.90
C ASP A 185 3.51 14.45 12.90
N LEU A 186 2.38 13.73 12.93
CA LEU A 186 2.38 12.27 12.76
C LEU A 186 2.85 11.88 11.35
N TYR A 187 2.41 12.61 10.33
CA TYR A 187 2.87 12.38 8.96
C TYR A 187 4.35 12.71 8.82
N ARG A 188 4.81 13.85 9.36
CA ARG A 188 6.24 14.21 9.37
C ARG A 188 7.11 13.11 9.98
N ARG A 189 6.77 12.68 11.20
CA ARG A 189 7.49 11.59 11.89
C ARG A 189 7.41 10.26 11.15
N PHE A 190 6.31 9.98 10.45
CA PHE A 190 6.19 8.78 9.63
C PHE A 190 7.16 8.84 8.43
N LEU A 191 7.20 9.96 7.70
CA LEU A 191 8.10 10.15 6.56
C LEU A 191 9.58 10.05 6.95
N GLU A 192 9.94 10.62 8.11
CA GLU A 192 11.29 10.54 8.69
C GLU A 192 11.60 9.16 9.32
N GLY A 193 10.57 8.32 9.48
CA GLY A 193 10.70 7.03 10.14
C GLY A 193 11.37 5.97 9.26
N ASN A 194 12.11 5.07 9.90
CA ASN A 194 12.84 3.98 9.23
C ASN A 194 11.93 3.04 8.41
N ASN A 195 10.63 3.01 8.70
CA ASN A 195 9.68 2.12 8.04
C ASN A 195 9.09 2.70 6.75
N PHE A 196 9.10 4.02 6.58
CA PHE A 196 8.40 4.66 5.46
C PHE A 196 9.05 4.32 4.12
N MET A 197 10.35 4.58 3.96
CA MET A 197 11.01 4.36 2.67
C MET A 197 10.98 2.90 2.19
N PRO A 198 11.25 1.88 3.04
CA PRO A 198 11.10 0.48 2.64
C PRO A 198 9.67 0.12 2.23
N TRP A 199 8.68 0.57 3.00
CA TRP A 199 7.26 0.37 2.68
C TRP A 199 6.87 1.05 1.35
N PHE A 200 7.29 2.30 1.18
CA PHE A 200 6.95 3.13 0.01
C PHE A 200 7.54 2.54 -1.26
N ARG A 201 8.83 2.15 -1.26
CA ARG A 201 9.47 1.49 -2.41
C ARG A 201 8.77 0.20 -2.79
N LYS A 202 8.53 -0.69 -1.83
CA LYS A 202 7.84 -1.96 -2.08
C LYS A 202 6.44 -1.74 -2.68
N ARG A 203 5.70 -0.74 -2.19
CA ARG A 203 4.38 -0.40 -2.74
C ARG A 203 4.46 0.22 -4.13
N ARG A 204 5.49 1.03 -4.39
CA ARG A 204 5.73 1.66 -5.69
C ARG A 204 6.12 0.63 -6.74
N GLU A 205 7.04 -0.28 -6.41
CA GLU A 205 7.44 -1.42 -7.25
C GLU A 205 6.23 -2.29 -7.61
N ALA A 206 5.37 -2.61 -6.64
CA ALA A 206 4.14 -3.36 -6.90
C ALA A 206 3.17 -2.60 -7.82
N ALA A 207 3.07 -1.28 -7.69
CA ALA A 207 2.24 -0.45 -8.56
C ALA A 207 2.82 -0.33 -9.98
N GLU A 208 4.15 -0.28 -10.12
CA GLU A 208 4.84 -0.31 -11.42
C GLU A 208 4.64 -1.66 -12.12
N GLN A 209 4.79 -2.77 -11.39
CA GLN A 209 4.50 -4.12 -11.92
C GLN A 209 3.05 -4.25 -12.38
N GLU A 210 2.11 -3.78 -11.57
CA GLU A 210 0.69 -3.79 -11.93
C GLU A 210 0.40 -2.89 -13.14
N GLN A 211 1.06 -1.73 -13.23
CA GLN A 211 0.97 -0.86 -14.40
C GLN A 211 1.47 -1.59 -15.65
N HIS A 212 2.65 -2.19 -15.60
CA HIS A 212 3.15 -3.00 -16.73
C HIS A 212 2.20 -4.14 -17.10
N ARG A 213 1.59 -4.81 -16.11
CA ARG A 213 0.58 -5.86 -16.36
C ARG A 213 -0.64 -5.31 -17.09
N LEU A 214 -1.20 -4.19 -16.63
CA LEU A 214 -2.37 -3.55 -17.25
C LEU A 214 -2.09 -3.04 -18.66
N TRP A 215 -0.90 -2.48 -18.89
CA TRP A 215 -0.48 -2.01 -20.22
C TRP A 215 -0.30 -3.16 -21.20
N ARG A 216 0.28 -4.29 -20.77
CA ARG A 216 0.34 -5.52 -21.59
C ARG A 216 -1.06 -6.01 -21.94
N GLN A 217 -1.96 -6.07 -20.95
CA GLN A 217 -3.35 -6.48 -21.19
C GLN A 217 -4.05 -5.57 -22.21
N ALA A 218 -3.81 -4.25 -22.14
CA ALA A 218 -4.36 -3.30 -23.10
C ALA A 218 -3.81 -3.53 -24.52
N ARG A 219 -2.54 -3.88 -24.68
CA ARG A 219 -1.92 -4.19 -25.98
C ARG A 219 -2.52 -5.44 -26.62
N VAL A 220 -2.73 -6.50 -25.85
CA VAL A 220 -3.33 -7.76 -26.34
C VAL A 220 -4.77 -7.56 -26.87
N VAL A 221 -5.51 -6.60 -26.29
CA VAL A 221 -6.89 -6.31 -26.68
C VAL A 221 -6.97 -5.29 -27.81
N ALA A 222 -5.91 -4.55 -28.08
CA ALA A 222 -5.91 -3.44 -29.02
C ALA A 222 -5.88 -3.92 -30.47
N ASP A 223 -6.81 -3.42 -31.28
CA ASP A 223 -6.82 -3.63 -32.73
C ASP A 223 -5.87 -2.63 -33.41
N ILE A 224 -4.70 -3.11 -33.79
CA ILE A 224 -3.62 -2.32 -34.41
C ILE A 224 -4.14 -1.50 -35.60
N LYS A 225 -5.03 -2.05 -36.44
CA LYS A 225 -5.51 -1.41 -37.67
C LYS A 225 -6.29 -0.12 -37.37
N THR A 226 -7.02 -0.11 -36.24
CA THR A 226 -7.77 1.08 -35.80
C THR A 226 -6.89 2.21 -35.30
N PHE A 227 -5.68 1.90 -34.82
CA PHE A 227 -4.72 2.89 -34.32
C PHE A 227 -3.85 3.42 -35.46
N ILE A 228 -3.31 2.53 -36.31
CA ILE A 228 -2.43 2.89 -37.43
C ILE A 228 -3.14 3.80 -38.44
N SER A 229 -4.42 3.55 -38.73
CA SER A 229 -5.21 4.35 -39.69
C SER A 229 -5.37 5.83 -39.34
N LYS A 230 -5.06 6.23 -38.10
CA LYS A 230 -5.16 7.63 -37.62
C LYS A 230 -3.81 8.30 -37.40
N MET A 231 -2.71 7.58 -37.62
CA MET A 231 -1.34 8.05 -37.36
C MET A 231 -0.67 8.55 -38.63
N SER A 232 0.25 9.49 -38.48
CA SER A 232 1.19 9.87 -39.54
C SER A 232 2.22 8.77 -39.79
N GLU A 233 2.81 8.76 -40.98
CA GLU A 233 3.79 7.74 -41.38
C GLU A 233 4.94 7.55 -40.38
N LEU A 234 5.46 8.64 -39.81
CA LEU A 234 6.53 8.59 -38.81
C LEU A 234 6.06 7.98 -37.47
N GLU A 235 4.83 8.31 -37.05
CA GLU A 235 4.20 7.71 -35.86
C GLU A 235 3.90 6.21 -36.06
N VAL A 236 3.63 5.77 -37.29
CA VAL A 236 3.46 4.35 -37.64
C VAL A 236 4.78 3.60 -37.44
N VAL A 237 5.92 4.15 -37.88
CA VAL A 237 7.25 3.54 -37.65
C VAL A 237 7.57 3.43 -36.18
N ASP A 238 7.37 4.51 -35.42
CA ASP A 238 7.66 4.54 -33.98
C ASP A 238 6.77 3.55 -33.22
N SER A 239 5.50 3.46 -33.59
CA SER A 239 4.56 2.49 -33.03
C SER A 239 5.00 1.07 -33.36
N PHE A 240 5.43 0.81 -34.59
CA PHE A 240 5.90 -0.51 -35.02
C PHE A 240 7.16 -0.95 -34.25
N ASN A 241 8.13 -0.05 -34.12
CA ASN A 241 9.33 -0.28 -33.31
C ASN A 241 8.99 -0.54 -31.84
N ALA A 242 8.02 0.19 -31.29
CA ALA A 242 7.56 0.00 -29.92
C ALA A 242 6.83 -1.35 -29.74
N ILE A 243 5.96 -1.73 -30.68
CA ILE A 243 5.29 -3.03 -30.71
C ILE A 243 6.33 -4.15 -30.73
N GLN A 244 7.30 -4.09 -31.64
CA GLN A 244 8.38 -5.07 -31.72
C GLN A 244 9.13 -5.19 -30.39
N ARG A 245 9.58 -4.07 -29.81
CA ARG A 245 10.31 -4.08 -28.53
C ARG A 245 9.52 -4.77 -27.43
N HIS A 246 8.21 -4.50 -27.37
CA HIS A 246 7.34 -5.06 -26.34
C HIS A 246 7.04 -6.55 -26.57
N LEU A 247 6.83 -6.96 -27.82
CA LEU A 247 6.63 -8.37 -28.18
C LEU A 247 7.86 -9.22 -27.86
N LEU A 248 9.05 -8.72 -28.21
CA LEU A 248 10.32 -9.37 -27.89
C LEU A 248 10.52 -9.50 -26.38
N ALA A 249 10.20 -8.45 -25.62
CA ALA A 249 10.26 -8.48 -24.16
C ALA A 249 9.26 -9.46 -23.54
N GLU A 250 8.09 -9.65 -24.15
CA GLU A 250 7.08 -10.63 -23.70
C GLU A 250 7.54 -12.06 -23.96
N ILE A 251 8.04 -12.36 -25.17
CA ILE A 251 8.57 -13.68 -25.53
C ILE A 251 9.73 -14.08 -24.60
N GLN A 252 10.65 -13.15 -24.31
CA GLN A 252 11.77 -13.39 -23.38
C GLN A 252 11.30 -13.67 -21.94
N ASN A 253 10.18 -13.06 -21.52
CA ASN A 253 9.59 -13.28 -20.21
C ASN A 253 8.77 -14.58 -20.15
N GLU A 254 8.11 -14.98 -21.24
CA GLU A 254 7.30 -16.21 -21.34
C GLU A 254 8.15 -17.48 -21.46
N ALA A 255 9.38 -17.40 -21.99
CA ALA A 255 10.37 -18.49 -21.88
C ALA A 255 10.67 -18.90 -20.41
N ASN A 256 10.28 -18.06 -19.44
CA ASN A 256 10.39 -18.33 -18.01
C ASN A 256 9.05 -18.65 -17.34
N THR A 257 7.90 -18.57 -18.02
CA THR A 257 6.57 -18.84 -17.41
C THR A 257 5.55 -19.25 -18.47
N GLU A 258 5.02 -20.48 -18.38
CA GLU A 258 3.98 -21.02 -19.25
C GLU A 258 2.71 -20.14 -19.24
N CYS A 259 2.42 -19.42 -20.33
CA CYS A 259 1.16 -18.71 -20.50
C CYS A 259 0.57 -18.85 -21.91
N SER A 260 -0.76 -18.97 -21.95
CA SER A 260 -1.64 -19.39 -23.06
C SER A 260 -1.88 -18.33 -24.16
N ASN A 261 -1.07 -17.27 -24.27
CA ASN A 261 -1.36 -16.13 -25.16
C ASN A 261 -0.55 -16.12 -26.47
N ILE A 262 0.27 -17.15 -26.69
CA ILE A 262 1.16 -17.30 -27.85
C ILE A 262 0.40 -17.12 -29.17
N ASP A 263 -0.76 -17.76 -29.34
CA ASP A 263 -1.54 -17.71 -30.59
C ASP A 263 -1.98 -16.27 -30.97
N ARG A 264 -2.32 -15.44 -29.98
CA ARG A 264 -2.74 -14.04 -30.25
C ARG A 264 -1.55 -13.14 -30.54
N ILE A 265 -0.40 -13.42 -29.93
CA ILE A 265 0.87 -12.77 -30.24
C ILE A 265 1.29 -13.08 -31.69
N TRP A 266 1.09 -14.32 -32.14
CA TRP A 266 1.31 -14.74 -33.52
C TRP A 266 0.38 -14.06 -34.52
N ASP A 267 -0.92 -14.01 -34.22
CA ASP A 267 -1.90 -13.31 -35.05
C ASP A 267 -1.56 -11.82 -35.20
N LEU A 268 -1.14 -11.19 -34.09
CA LEU A 268 -0.70 -9.79 -34.08
C LEU A 268 0.54 -9.59 -34.96
N GLY A 269 1.53 -10.48 -34.88
CA GLY A 269 2.73 -10.46 -35.72
C GLY A 269 2.42 -10.59 -37.21
N LYS A 270 1.42 -11.42 -37.56
CA LYS A 270 0.97 -11.61 -38.94
C LYS A 270 0.23 -10.39 -39.50
N ASP A 271 -0.65 -9.78 -38.70
CA ASP A 271 -1.34 -8.54 -39.07
C ASP A 271 -0.36 -7.40 -39.35
N ILE A 272 0.70 -7.32 -38.54
CA ILE A 272 1.82 -6.39 -38.66
C ILE A 272 2.60 -6.61 -39.97
N GLU A 273 2.82 -7.85 -40.39
CA GLU A 273 3.48 -8.17 -41.66
C GLU A 273 2.65 -7.82 -42.90
N GLU A 274 1.35 -8.08 -42.85
CA GLU A 274 0.43 -7.83 -43.97
C GLU A 274 0.24 -6.32 -44.22
N GLU A 275 0.12 -5.53 -43.16
CA GLU A 275 -0.01 -4.07 -43.25
C GLU A 275 1.30 -3.42 -43.72
N LYS A 276 2.45 -3.95 -43.29
CA LYS A 276 3.77 -3.56 -43.78
C LYS A 276 3.96 -3.87 -45.27
N ALA A 277 3.52 -5.04 -45.75
CA ALA A 277 3.60 -5.39 -47.18
C ALA A 277 2.73 -4.43 -48.02
N SER A 278 1.60 -4.01 -47.48
CA SER A 278 0.70 -3.04 -48.10
C SER A 278 1.31 -1.63 -48.15
N LEU A 279 1.94 -1.17 -47.07
CA LEU A 279 2.59 0.14 -46.97
C LEU A 279 3.90 0.22 -47.80
N SER A 280 4.70 -0.84 -47.80
CA SER A 280 5.89 -0.99 -48.66
C SER A 280 5.57 -0.88 -50.15
N THR A 281 4.36 -1.25 -50.57
CA THR A 281 3.93 -1.14 -51.97
C THR A 281 3.54 0.29 -52.34
N SER A 282 3.26 1.14 -51.35
CA SER A 282 2.78 2.53 -51.52
C SER A 282 3.85 3.62 -51.41
N LEU A 283 5.02 3.32 -50.83
CA LEU A 283 6.06 4.32 -50.51
C LEU A 283 7.22 4.31 -51.52
N SER A 284 7.42 5.44 -52.20
CA SER A 284 8.44 5.63 -53.24
C SER A 284 9.83 5.94 -52.67
N SER A 285 10.81 5.14 -53.08
CA SER A 285 12.25 5.43 -53.27
C SER A 285 12.90 6.54 -52.41
N LYS A 286 12.98 6.30 -51.10
CA LYS A 286 14.17 6.51 -50.25
C LYS A 286 13.89 6.04 -48.82
N GLU A 287 12.66 6.21 -48.36
CA GLU A 287 12.17 5.72 -47.06
C GLU A 287 12.13 4.19 -47.00
N SER A 288 11.77 3.52 -48.11
CA SER A 288 11.80 2.05 -48.24
C SER A 288 13.14 1.40 -47.82
N SER A 289 14.28 2.11 -47.92
CA SER A 289 15.59 1.60 -47.49
C SER A 289 15.79 1.59 -45.97
N GLU A 290 15.19 2.54 -45.25
CA GLU A 290 15.31 2.62 -43.79
C GLU A 290 14.28 1.68 -43.13
N TYR A 291 13.07 1.64 -43.69
CA TYR A 291 12.07 0.63 -43.39
C TYR A 291 12.59 -0.79 -43.63
N ALA A 292 13.17 -1.10 -44.80
CA ALA A 292 13.73 -2.44 -45.07
C ALA A 292 14.87 -2.82 -44.10
N ARG A 293 15.64 -1.85 -43.61
CA ARG A 293 16.73 -2.08 -42.63
C ARG A 293 16.22 -2.40 -41.23
N VAL A 294 15.10 -1.82 -40.81
CA VAL A 294 14.44 -2.08 -39.52
C VAL A 294 13.64 -3.38 -39.57
N LEU A 295 13.11 -3.70 -40.74
CA LEU A 295 12.17 -4.78 -40.97
C LEU A 295 12.80 -6.13 -41.35
N ALA A 296 14.01 -6.12 -41.91
CA ALA A 296 14.76 -7.34 -42.21
C ALA A 296 15.16 -8.14 -40.96
N PRO A 297 15.61 -7.54 -39.84
CA PRO A 297 15.86 -8.25 -38.60
C PRO A 297 14.60 -8.90 -38.01
N LEU A 298 13.43 -8.25 -38.16
CA LEU A 298 12.13 -8.76 -37.72
C LEU A 298 11.63 -9.95 -38.53
N LEU A 299 11.69 -9.84 -39.86
CA LEU A 299 11.36 -10.95 -40.76
C LEU A 299 12.30 -12.12 -40.55
N PHE A 300 13.60 -11.85 -40.43
CA PHE A 300 14.59 -12.89 -40.10
C PHE A 300 14.31 -13.51 -38.73
N PHE A 301 13.89 -12.73 -37.73
CA PHE A 301 13.55 -13.25 -36.40
C PHE A 301 12.25 -14.06 -36.42
N TYR A 302 11.23 -13.61 -37.15
CA TYR A 302 9.94 -14.30 -37.33
C TYR A 302 10.13 -15.61 -38.10
N ASP A 303 10.89 -15.61 -39.20
CA ASP A 303 11.25 -16.80 -39.97
C ASP A 303 12.05 -17.81 -39.12
N ASN A 304 12.98 -17.36 -38.28
CA ASN A 304 13.71 -18.24 -37.36
C ASN A 304 12.87 -18.71 -36.16
N MET A 305 11.86 -17.93 -35.73
CA MET A 305 10.90 -18.33 -34.71
C MET A 305 9.92 -19.39 -35.24
N ILE A 306 9.47 -19.24 -36.50
CA ILE A 306 8.68 -20.23 -37.25
C ILE A 306 9.48 -21.55 -37.35
N ILE A 307 10.77 -21.50 -37.70
CA ILE A 307 11.59 -22.70 -37.86
C ILE A 307 11.95 -23.34 -36.50
N GLY A 308 12.25 -22.54 -35.48
CA GLY A 308 12.65 -23.04 -34.15
C GLY A 308 11.52 -23.75 -33.39
N HIS A 309 10.30 -23.22 -33.43
CA HIS A 309 9.17 -23.81 -32.69
C HIS A 309 8.41 -24.90 -33.45
N ILE A 310 8.43 -24.89 -34.79
CA ILE A 310 7.78 -25.94 -35.60
C ILE A 310 8.62 -27.21 -35.66
N TYR A 311 9.96 -27.12 -35.56
CA TYR A 311 10.83 -28.28 -35.76
C TYR A 311 11.54 -28.84 -34.52
N HIS A 312 11.62 -28.12 -33.39
CA HIS A 312 12.27 -28.70 -32.20
C HIS A 312 11.94 -27.95 -30.89
N PRO A 313 11.07 -28.51 -30.02
CA PRO A 313 10.81 -27.97 -28.68
C PRO A 313 12.06 -27.91 -27.77
N ASP A 314 13.11 -28.70 -28.08
CA ASP A 314 14.28 -28.90 -27.22
C ASP A 314 15.50 -27.98 -27.53
N ILE A 315 15.43 -27.10 -28.53
CA ILE A 315 16.62 -26.29 -28.93
C ILE A 315 16.96 -25.16 -27.94
N TRP A 316 16.07 -24.82 -27.01
CA TRP A 316 16.41 -23.88 -25.92
C TRP A 316 17.45 -24.42 -24.93
N GLY A 317 17.78 -25.73 -24.97
CA GLY A 317 18.90 -26.30 -24.25
C GLY A 317 20.28 -25.95 -24.82
N TRP A 318 20.37 -25.58 -26.10
CA TRP A 318 21.65 -25.34 -26.79
C TRP A 318 22.14 -23.88 -26.72
N VAL A 319 21.24 -22.91 -26.51
CA VAL A 319 21.62 -21.49 -26.31
C VAL A 319 22.25 -21.25 -24.93
N LYS A 320 22.22 -22.24 -24.03
CA LYS A 320 22.91 -22.19 -22.71
C LYS A 320 24.35 -22.73 -22.72
N GLY A 321 24.93 -23.06 -23.87
CA GLY A 321 26.32 -23.51 -23.90
C GLY A 321 26.97 -23.35 -25.26
N THR A 322 27.62 -22.21 -25.48
CA THR A 322 28.94 -22.11 -26.12
C THR A 322 29.41 -20.66 -26.08
N GLU A 323 30.48 -20.47 -25.29
CA GLU A 323 31.36 -19.30 -25.08
C GLU A 323 30.78 -18.01 -24.47
#